data_AF-A0A060BSG7-F1
#
_entry.id   AF-A0A060BSG7-F1
#
_cell.length_a   1.000
_cell.length_b   1.000
_cell.length_c   1.000
_cell.angle_alpha   90.00
_cell.angle_beta   90.00
_cell.angle_gamma   90.00
#
_symmetry.space_group_name_H-M   'P 1'
#
loop_
_entity.id
_entity.type
_entity.pdbx_description
1 polymer ?
#
loop_
_entity_poly.entity_id
_entity_poly.type
_entity_poly.pdbx_seq_one_letter_code
_entity_poly.pdbx_strand_id
1 'polypeptide(L)'
;ELTGGDDFYASQTFMTPDGRRVCIAWMDMWLSEFPEQQEGWAGMLTLPRELYVMDGRLRMTPVPGAPSTTRASDLDAFRNDVRRTASCITAEQSIRDAVLLHG
;
A
#
# COMPACT_ATOMS: atom_id res chain seq x y z
N GLU A 1 17.52 2.83 -2.98
CA GLU A 1 16.39 2.15 -2.31
C GLU A 1 15.14 3.01 -2.44
N LEU A 2 13.95 2.38 -2.43
CA LEU A 2 12.66 3.07 -2.65
C LEU A 2 12.14 3.74 -1.38
N THR A 3 12.39 3.14 -0.21
CA THR A 3 12.21 3.78 1.11
C THR A 3 13.50 3.66 1.91
N GLY A 4 13.67 4.50 2.94
CA GLY A 4 14.82 4.45 3.84
C GLY A 4 14.54 3.76 5.18
N GLY A 5 13.53 2.90 5.23
CA GLY A 5 13.17 2.10 6.41
C GLY A 5 13.20 0.61 6.08
N ASP A 6 13.38 -0.21 7.10
CA ASP A 6 13.68 -1.63 6.92
C ASP A 6 12.45 -2.45 6.47
N ASP A 7 11.23 -2.04 6.84
CA ASP A 7 9.98 -2.78 6.59
C ASP A 7 9.20 -2.28 5.36
N PHE A 8 9.77 -2.45 4.17
CA PHE A 8 9.10 -2.15 2.89
C PHE A 8 9.47 -3.19 1.83
N TYR A 9 8.60 -4.20 1.67
CA TYR A 9 8.85 -5.32 0.75
C TYR A 9 7.67 -5.60 -0.19
N ALA A 10 7.95 -6.30 -1.29
CA ALA A 10 6.97 -6.73 -2.29
C ALA A 10 6.03 -5.60 -2.78
N SER A 11 6.59 -4.42 -3.07
CA SER A 11 5.79 -3.28 -3.51
C SER A 11 5.14 -3.53 -4.87
N GLN A 12 3.83 -3.29 -4.96
CA GLN A 12 3.08 -3.30 -6.22
C GLN A 12 2.59 -1.88 -6.54
N THR A 13 2.48 -1.57 -7.83
CA THR A 13 1.91 -0.29 -8.29
C THR A 13 0.80 -0.52 -9.29
N PHE A 14 -0.17 0.40 -9.33
CA PHE A 14 -1.29 0.37 -10.27
C PHE A 14 -1.64 1.81 -10.71
N MET A 15 -2.38 1.94 -11.82
CA MET A 15 -3.01 3.21 -12.19
C MET A 15 -4.38 3.33 -11.53
N THR A 16 -4.68 4.49 -10.98
CA THR A 16 -6.04 4.87 -10.64
C THR A 16 -6.79 5.41 -11.87
N PRO A 17 -8.13 5.43 -11.88
CA PRO A 17 -8.92 5.94 -13.01
C PRO A 17 -8.71 7.44 -13.29
N ASP A 18 -8.29 8.20 -12.28
CA ASP A 18 -7.95 9.62 -12.40
C ASP A 18 -6.49 9.86 -12.83
N GLY A 19 -5.76 8.81 -13.21
CA GLY A 19 -4.44 8.91 -13.84
C GLY A 19 -3.26 9.04 -12.87
N ARG A 20 -3.46 8.77 -11.58
CA ARG A 20 -2.37 8.71 -10.60
C ARG A 20 -1.73 7.31 -10.61
N ARG A 21 -0.42 7.26 -10.35
CA ARG A 21 0.26 5.99 -10.06
C ARG A 21 0.37 5.84 -8.56
N VAL A 22 -0.19 4.76 -8.02
CA VAL A 22 -0.20 4.50 -6.59
C VAL A 22 0.60 3.24 -6.29
N CYS A 23 1.31 3.26 -5.17
CA CYS A 23 2.12 2.17 -4.65
C CYS A 23 1.62 1.74 -3.28
N ILE A 24 1.57 0.43 -3.07
CA ILE A 24 1.39 -0.23 -1.77
C ILE A 24 2.49 -1.28 -1.63
N ALA A 25 2.93 -1.54 -0.40
CA ALA A 25 3.90 -2.57 -0.09
C ALA A 25 3.49 -3.32 1.17
N TRP A 26 4.06 -4.50 1.36
CA TRP A 26 4.00 -5.19 2.64
C TRP A 26 4.94 -4.46 3.60
N MET A 27 4.39 -4.00 4.72
CA MET A 27 5.10 -3.35 5.80
C MET A 27 5.60 -4.42 6.77
N ASP A 28 6.46 -5.28 6.24
CA ASP A 28 7.15 -6.29 7.03
C ASP A 28 8.35 -6.85 6.27
N MET A 29 9.18 -7.57 6.99
CA MET A 29 10.40 -8.16 6.49
C MET A 29 10.51 -9.63 6.85
N TRP A 30 11.21 -10.37 5.99
CA TRP A 30 11.61 -11.73 6.30
C TRP A 30 12.49 -11.71 7.55
N LEU A 31 12.17 -12.58 8.52
CA LEU A 31 12.87 -12.74 9.81
C LEU A 31 12.56 -11.70 10.89
N SER A 32 11.58 -10.81 10.68
CA SER A 32 11.04 -9.97 11.76
C SER A 32 10.28 -10.84 12.78
N GLU A 33 10.37 -10.48 14.06
CA GLU A 33 9.44 -10.99 15.06
C GLU A 33 8.09 -10.30 14.85
N PHE A 34 7.00 -11.06 14.86
CA PHE A 34 5.63 -10.56 14.70
C PHE A 34 4.88 -10.75 16.04
N PRO A 35 5.01 -9.82 17.00
CA PRO A 35 4.31 -9.91 18.28
C PRO A 35 2.79 -10.10 18.12
N GLU A 36 2.22 -9.51 17.08
CA GLU A 36 0.80 -9.58 16.74
C GLU A 36 0.31 -10.97 16.33
N GLN A 37 1.21 -11.90 16.01
CA GLN A 37 0.83 -13.30 15.76
C GLN A 37 0.11 -13.92 16.97
N GLN A 38 0.40 -13.43 18.18
CA GLN A 38 -0.28 -13.84 19.40
C GLN A 38 -1.78 -13.47 19.40
N GLU A 39 -2.16 -12.47 18.60
CA GLU A 39 -3.54 -12.02 18.42
C GLU A 39 -4.21 -12.59 17.15
N GLY A 40 -3.52 -13.49 16.44
CA GLY A 40 -4.08 -14.22 15.30
C GLY A 40 -4.01 -13.49 13.95
N TRP A 41 -3.20 -12.43 13.84
CA TRP A 41 -2.93 -11.73 12.58
C TRP A 41 -1.42 -11.48 12.42
N ALA A 42 -0.94 -11.15 11.22
CA ALA A 42 0.48 -10.90 10.97
C ALA A 42 0.69 -9.92 9.82
N GLY A 43 1.52 -8.90 10.06
CA GLY A 43 1.90 -7.91 9.07
C GLY A 43 0.77 -6.98 8.64
N MET A 44 1.15 -5.91 7.94
CA MET A 44 0.22 -4.92 7.39
C MET A 44 0.65 -4.48 6.00
N LEU A 45 -0.28 -3.94 5.22
CA LEU A 45 0.09 -3.17 4.04
C LEU A 45 0.42 -1.73 4.45
N THR A 46 1.38 -1.11 3.76
CA THR A 46 1.64 0.31 3.88
C THR A 46 0.42 1.12 3.47
N LEU A 47 0.28 2.34 4.01
CA LEU A 47 -0.63 3.32 3.43
C LEU A 47 -0.32 3.53 1.93
N PRO A 48 -1.34 3.60 1.06
CA PRO A 48 -1.14 3.86 -0.36
C PRO A 48 -0.48 5.21 -0.57
N ARG A 49 0.54 5.21 -1.44
CA ARG A 49 1.35 6.40 -1.75
C ARG A 49 1.31 6.69 -3.24
N GLU A 50 1.08 7.95 -3.60
CA GLU A 50 1.21 8.41 -4.98
C GLU A 50 2.68 8.52 -5.35
N LEU A 51 3.04 7.94 -6.51
CA LEU A 51 4.36 8.02 -7.10
C LEU A 51 4.42 9.16 -8.11
N TYR A 52 5.44 9.99 -8.02
CA TYR A 52 5.71 11.05 -8.99
C TYR A 52 7.22 11.31 -9.11
N VAL A 53 7.64 11.81 -10.27
CA VAL A 53 9.05 12.18 -10.51
C VAL A 53 9.18 13.69 -10.40
N MET A 54 10.07 14.15 -9.52
CA MET A 54 10.41 15.56 -9.37
C MET A 54 11.93 15.70 -9.24
N ASP A 55 12.51 16.56 -10.08
CA ASP A 55 13.97 16.77 -10.17
C ASP A 55 14.75 15.48 -10.51
N GLY A 56 14.20 14.64 -11.39
CA GLY A 56 14.80 13.35 -11.76
C GLY A 56 14.79 12.31 -10.65
N ARG A 57 14.11 12.57 -9.52
CA ARG A 57 13.98 11.65 -8.39
C ARG A 57 12.55 11.17 -8.24
N LEU A 58 12.39 9.87 -8.00
CA LEU A 58 11.11 9.28 -7.61
C LEU A 58 10.77 9.74 -6.19
N ARG A 59 9.58 10.29 -6.02
CA ARG A 59 9.03 10.74 -4.75
C ARG A 59 7.70 10.07 -4.49
N MET A 60 7.34 10.00 -3.21
CA MET A 60 6.13 9.34 -2.74
C MET A 60 5.44 10.19 -1.68
N THR A 61 4.13 10.37 -1.80
CA THR A 61 3.30 11.04 -0.78
C THR A 61 2.09 10.17 -0.46
N PRO A 62 1.59 10.12 0.80
CA PRO A 62 0.31 9.49 1.08
C PRO A 62 -0.78 10.05 0.16
N VAL A 63 -1.68 9.18 -0.31
CA VAL A 63 -2.86 9.64 -1.05
C VAL A 63 -3.70 10.60 -0.18
N PRO A 64 -4.41 11.56 -0.78
CA PRO A 64 -5.34 12.41 -0.06
C PRO A 64 -6.32 11.60 0.80
N GLY A 65 -6.53 12.03 2.04
CA GLY A 65 -7.42 11.37 2.99
C GLY A 65 -6.77 10.31 3.86
N ALA A 66 -5.52 9.90 3.59
CA ALA A 66 -4.86 8.87 4.37
C ALA A 66 -4.86 9.21 5.89
N PRO A 67 -4.97 8.21 6.79
CA PRO A 67 -5.26 8.40 8.21
C PRO A 67 -4.26 9.23 9.03
N SER A 68 -3.13 9.63 8.45
CA SER A 68 -2.24 10.65 9.04
C SER A 68 -2.93 12.02 9.20
N THR A 69 -4.08 12.21 8.56
CA THR A 69 -4.91 13.42 8.63
C THR A 69 -6.07 13.17 9.58
N THR A 70 -6.10 13.84 10.74
CA THR A 70 -7.00 13.53 11.88
C THR A 70 -8.47 13.95 11.68
N ARG A 71 -8.91 14.35 10.49
CA ARG A 71 -10.30 14.79 10.27
C ARG A 71 -11.16 13.66 9.70
N ALA A 72 -12.40 13.56 10.18
CA ALA A 72 -13.36 12.56 9.71
C ALA A 72 -13.62 12.64 8.19
N SER A 73 -13.62 13.85 7.62
CA SER A 73 -13.73 14.08 6.17
C SER A 73 -12.63 13.40 5.36
N ASP A 74 -11.43 13.31 5.94
CA ASP A 74 -10.25 12.77 5.29
C ASP A 74 -10.35 11.25 5.21
N LEU A 75 -10.87 10.61 6.28
CA LEU A 75 -11.15 9.17 6.29
C LEU A 75 -12.22 8.78 5.26
N ASP A 76 -13.26 9.60 5.08
CA ASP A 76 -14.29 9.33 4.07
C ASP A 76 -13.76 9.50 2.65
N ALA A 77 -12.89 10.48 2.42
CA ALA A 77 -12.16 10.63 1.15
C ALA A 77 -11.29 9.40 0.88
N PHE A 78 -10.54 8.93 1.88
CA PHE A 78 -9.71 7.74 1.79
C PHE A 78 -10.50 6.47 1.49
N ARG A 79 -11.62 6.25 2.19
CA ARG A 79 -12.49 5.10 1.94
C ARG A 79 -13.01 5.06 0.51
N ASN A 80 -13.40 6.22 -0.02
CA ASN A 80 -13.85 6.33 -1.42
C ASN A 80 -12.70 6.09 -2.41
N ASP A 81 -11.50 6.59 -2.10
CA ASP A 81 -10.30 6.38 -2.91
C ASP A 81 -9.88 4.91 -2.95
N VAL A 82 -9.88 4.23 -1.79
CA VAL A 82 -9.63 2.79 -1.66
C VAL A 82 -10.66 1.99 -2.45
N ARG A 83 -11.95 2.34 -2.43
CA ARG A 83 -12.98 1.63 -3.21
C ARG A 83 -12.76 1.74 -4.72
N ARG A 84 -12.42 2.92 -5.23
CA ARG A 84 -12.07 3.11 -6.65
C ARG A 84 -10.82 2.33 -7.03
N THR A 85 -9.81 2.40 -6.17
CA THR A 85 -8.53 1.72 -6.33
C THR A 85 -8.64 0.21 -6.28
N ALA A 86 -9.39 -0.35 -5.32
CA ALA A 86 -9.61 -1.78 -5.18
C ALA A 86 -10.24 -2.38 -6.45
N SER A 87 -11.10 -1.63 -7.15
CA SER A 87 -11.66 -2.06 -8.43
C SER A 87 -10.59 -2.22 -9.53
N CYS A 88 -9.56 -1.37 -9.52
CA CYS A 88 -8.40 -1.46 -10.44
C CYS A 88 -7.46 -2.60 -10.05
N ILE A 89 -7.22 -2.78 -8.74
CA ILE A 89 -6.43 -3.89 -8.23
C ILE A 89 -7.10 -5.22 -8.60
N THR A 90 -8.41 -5.38 -8.41
CA THR A 90 -9.15 -6.60 -8.83
C THR A 90 -9.14 -6.83 -10.34
N ALA A 91 -9.05 -5.76 -11.15
CA ALA A 91 -8.94 -5.87 -12.60
C ALA A 91 -7.57 -6.38 -13.08
N GLU A 92 -6.54 -6.35 -12.22
CA GLU A 92 -5.16 -6.76 -12.53
C GLU A 92 -4.64 -7.92 -11.63
N GLN A 93 -5.46 -8.52 -10.76
CA GLN A 93 -4.95 -9.36 -9.66
C GLN A 93 -4.55 -10.80 -10.05
N SER A 94 -3.28 -10.95 -10.46
CA SER A 94 -2.38 -12.03 -10.01
C SER A 94 -1.98 -11.77 -8.55
N ILE A 95 -2.93 -11.92 -7.62
CA ILE A 95 -2.66 -12.03 -6.16
C ILE A 95 -2.94 -13.46 -5.66
N ARG A 96 -3.50 -14.34 -6.50
CA ARG A 96 -3.67 -15.76 -6.18
C ARG A 96 -2.33 -16.50 -5.96
N ASP A 97 -1.24 -16.06 -6.56
CA ASP A 97 0.02 -16.82 -6.55
C ASP A 97 0.95 -16.48 -5.36
N ALA A 98 0.70 -15.40 -4.62
CA ALA A 98 1.55 -14.98 -3.50
C ALA A 98 1.21 -15.66 -2.16
N VAL A 99 0.01 -16.23 -2.02
CA VAL A 99 -0.46 -16.84 -0.75
C VAL A 99 -0.57 -18.37 -0.82
N LEU A 100 -0.44 -18.98 -2.01
CA LEU A 100 -0.69 -20.42 -2.22
C LEU A 100 0.55 -21.27 -2.57
N LEU A 101 1.77 -20.85 -2.20
CA LEU A 101 2.96 -21.69 -2.44
C LEU A 101 3.33 -22.65 -1.30
N HIS A 102 2.59 -22.69 -0.19
CA HIS A 102 2.78 -23.69 0.88
C HIS A 102 1.46 -24.39 1.25
N GLY A 103 0.94 -25.17 0.30
CA GLY A 103 -0.10 -26.18 0.51
C GLY A 103 0.21 -27.44 -0.27
#